data_AF-A0A9P0D0I8-F1
#
_entry.id   AF-A0A9P0D0I8-F1
#
_cell.length_a   1.000
_cell.length_b   1.000
_cell.length_c   1.000
_cell.angle_alpha   90.00
_cell.angle_beta   90.00
_cell.angle_gamma   90.00
#
_symmetry.space_group_name_H-M   'P 1'
#
loop_
_entity.id
_entity.type
_entity.pdbx_description
1 polymer ?
#
loop_
_entity_poly.entity_id
_entity_poly.type
_entity_poly.pdbx_seq_one_letter_code
_entity_poly.pdbx_strand_id
1 'polypeptide(L)'
;MPPDNISNDLSNSQLYDLLIKAIKDQTDVLKSEININIQDLSNKVETVDTKNTAKLKNLGVDITNDMPYEDRQVQRVLKVSFRNTKRQNHQARIRGNKLEIDGKFFTLGDLRNLEELVSEDNSSGGSRKRTALTTKRTEGNTKI
;
A
#
# COMPACT_ATOMS: atom_id res chain seq x y z
N MET A 1 56.92 31.03 -40.04
CA MET A 1 56.43 29.64 -40.10
C MET A 1 54.91 29.70 -40.11
N PRO A 2 54.20 29.14 -41.10
CA PRO A 2 52.75 29.06 -41.00
C PRO A 2 52.38 27.97 -39.97
N PRO A 3 51.25 28.09 -39.28
CA PRO A 3 50.80 27.06 -38.35
C PRO A 3 50.39 25.82 -39.13
N ASP A 4 50.73 24.65 -38.60
CA ASP A 4 50.30 23.36 -39.12
C ASP A 4 48.77 23.32 -39.15
N ASN A 5 48.24 23.21 -40.36
CA ASN A 5 46.82 23.04 -40.62
C ASN A 5 46.47 21.60 -40.18
N ILE A 6 45.99 21.45 -38.95
CA ILE A 6 45.40 20.18 -38.50
C ILE A 6 44.14 19.98 -39.35
N SER A 7 44.25 19.17 -40.40
CA SER A 7 43.10 18.71 -41.19
C SER A 7 42.12 18.03 -40.23
N ASN A 8 40.96 18.67 -40.07
CA ASN A 8 39.82 18.18 -39.29
C ASN A 8 38.92 17.29 -40.15
N ASP A 9 39.50 16.58 -41.13
CA ASP A 9 38.71 15.74 -42.04
C ASP A 9 38.51 14.37 -41.39
N LEU A 10 37.46 14.27 -40.56
CA LEU A 10 36.95 12.97 -40.12
C LEU A 10 36.56 12.16 -41.35
N SER A 11 37.05 10.92 -41.42
CA SER A 11 36.61 9.99 -42.45
C SER A 11 35.11 9.76 -42.37
N ASN A 12 34.47 9.48 -43.50
CA ASN A 12 33.04 9.17 -43.55
C ASN A 12 32.65 8.06 -42.57
N SER A 13 33.53 7.06 -42.35
CA SER A 13 33.32 6.00 -41.36
C SER A 13 33.19 6.54 -39.93
N GLN A 14 34.08 7.46 -39.53
CA GLN A 14 34.04 8.06 -38.21
C GLN A 14 32.82 8.97 -38.03
N LEU A 15 32.40 9.66 -39.10
CA LEU A 15 31.15 10.43 -39.10
C LEU A 15 29.91 9.52 -38.91
N TYR A 16 29.89 8.35 -39.55
CA TYR A 16 28.81 7.37 -39.34
C TYR A 16 28.81 6.81 -37.91
N ASP A 17 29.97 6.50 -37.33
CA ASP A 17 30.06 6.01 -35.96
C ASP A 17 29.59 7.05 -34.94
N LEU A 18 29.94 8.33 -35.15
CA LEU A 18 29.45 9.44 -34.34
C LEU A 18 27.94 9.63 -34.47
N LEU A 19 27.39 9.50 -35.67
CA LEU A 19 25.95 9.59 -35.92
C LEU A 19 25.20 8.45 -35.22
N ILE A 20 25.68 7.20 -35.35
CA ILE A 20 25.09 6.03 -34.70
C ILE A 20 25.13 6.19 -33.18
N LYS A 21 26.25 6.70 -32.63
CA LYS A 21 26.38 6.97 -31.20
C LYS A 21 25.39 8.04 -30.75
N ALA A 22 25.29 9.17 -31.46
CA ALA A 22 24.36 10.24 -31.13
C ALA A 22 22.89 9.76 -31.16
N ILE A 23 22.52 8.94 -32.16
CA ILE A 23 21.18 8.35 -32.25
C ILE A 23 20.90 7.41 -31.07
N LYS A 24 21.87 6.58 -30.67
CA LYS A 24 21.74 5.69 -29.52
C LYS A 24 21.58 6.49 -28.22
N ASP A 25 22.43 7.48 -28.00
CA ASP A 25 22.39 8.33 -26.81
C ASP A 25 21.03 9.05 -26.69
N GLN A 26 20.51 9.61 -27.79
CA GLN A 26 19.17 10.23 -27.81
C GLN A 26 18.05 9.22 -27.56
N THR A 27 18.17 8.01 -28.11
CA THR A 27 17.17 6.94 -27.92
C THR A 27 17.12 6.49 -26.46
N ASP A 28 18.26 6.39 -25.79
CA ASP A 28 18.33 5.96 -24.40
C ASP A 28 17.79 7.03 -23.43
N VAL A 29 18.05 8.32 -23.73
CA VAL A 29 17.43 9.44 -23.00
C VAL A 29 15.90 9.38 -23.12
N LEU A 30 15.36 9.26 -24.35
CA LEU A 30 13.92 9.19 -24.57
C LEU A 30 13.27 7.99 -23.86
N LYS A 31 13.91 6.82 -23.87
CA LYS A 31 13.42 5.64 -23.13
C LYS A 31 13.37 5.89 -21.63
N SER A 32 14.40 6.56 -21.08
CA SER A 32 14.45 6.86 -19.64
C SER A 32 13.34 7.83 -19.24
N GLU A 33 13.08 8.88 -20.02
CA GLU A 33 12.02 9.86 -19.76
C GLU A 33 10.62 9.23 -19.85
N ILE A 34 10.38 8.38 -20.85
CA ILE A 34 9.12 7.62 -20.97
C ILE A 34 8.91 6.74 -19.74
N ASN A 35 9.95 6.04 -19.28
CA ASN A 35 9.86 5.15 -18.13
C ASN A 35 9.55 5.91 -16.83
N ILE A 36 10.19 7.06 -16.62
CA ILE A 36 9.92 7.94 -15.48
C ILE A 36 8.46 8.41 -15.51
N ASN A 37 7.96 8.87 -16.66
CA ASN A 37 6.57 9.33 -16.79
C ASN A 37 5.54 8.21 -16.54
N ILE A 38 5.82 6.98 -16.99
CA ILE A 38 4.96 5.81 -16.72
C ILE A 38 4.93 5.51 -15.22
N GLN A 39 6.09 5.56 -14.55
CA GLN A 39 6.17 5.29 -13.11
C GLN A 39 5.42 6.37 -12.30
N ASP A 40 5.55 7.65 -12.67
CA ASP A 40 4.81 8.74 -12.05
C ASP A 40 3.30 8.65 -12.26
N LEU A 41 2.86 8.25 -13.46
CA LEU A 41 1.44 7.99 -13.75
C LEU A 41 0.91 6.81 -12.92
N SER A 42 1.66 5.72 -12.82
CA SER A 42 1.29 4.55 -12.02
C SER A 42 1.14 4.91 -10.54
N ASN A 43 2.10 5.65 -9.99
CA ASN A 43 2.04 6.15 -8.61
C ASN A 43 0.83 7.08 -8.38
N LYS A 44 0.51 7.95 -9.35
CA LYS A 44 -0.66 8.84 -9.26
C LYS A 44 -1.98 8.07 -9.28
N VAL A 45 -2.14 7.07 -10.14
CA VAL A 45 -3.36 6.25 -10.20
C VAL A 45 -3.60 5.53 -8.87
N GLU A 46 -2.57 4.90 -8.31
CA GLU A 46 -2.69 4.17 -7.03
C GLU A 46 -3.12 5.08 -5.86
N THR A 47 -2.67 6.33 -5.85
CA THR A 47 -3.04 7.30 -4.79
C THR A 47 -4.40 7.96 -4.98
N VAL A 48 -4.93 8.03 -6.21
CA VAL A 48 -6.24 8.64 -6.50
C VAL A 48 -7.40 7.74 -6.09
N ASP A 49 -7.24 6.42 -6.22
CA ASP A 49 -8.30 5.47 -5.88
C ASP A 49 -8.59 5.45 -4.38
N THR A 50 -7.56 5.38 -3.53
CA THR A 50 -7.75 5.24 -2.07
C THR A 50 -8.33 6.48 -1.38
N LYS A 51 -8.17 7.69 -1.93
CA LYS A 51 -8.71 8.92 -1.33
C LYS A 51 -10.19 9.14 -1.63
N ASN A 52 -10.69 8.64 -2.76
CA ASN A 52 -12.08 8.79 -3.14
C ASN A 52 -13.00 7.74 -2.48
N THR A 53 -12.48 6.59 -2.05
CA THR A 53 -13.26 5.56 -1.34
C THR A 53 -13.81 6.07 0.01
N ALA A 54 -13.16 7.04 0.64
CA ALA A 54 -13.67 7.67 1.85
C ALA A 54 -15.03 8.35 1.65
N LYS A 55 -15.35 8.79 0.42
CA LYS A 55 -16.64 9.40 0.06
C LYS A 55 -17.78 8.38 -0.06
N LEU A 56 -17.46 7.09 -0.21
CA LEU A 56 -18.43 6.00 -0.35
C LEU A 56 -18.81 5.34 0.99
N LYS A 57 -18.20 5.77 2.10
CA LYS A 57 -18.51 5.24 3.44
C LYS A 57 -19.99 5.37 3.83
N ASN A 58 -20.67 6.42 3.35
CA ASN A 58 -22.10 6.64 3.63
C ASN A 58 -23.02 5.62 2.91
N LEU A 59 -22.49 4.89 1.93
CA LEU A 59 -23.25 3.87 1.17
C LEU A 59 -23.01 2.45 1.71
N GLY A 60 -22.21 2.29 2.77
CA GLY A 60 -21.88 0.96 3.33
C GLY A 60 -21.02 0.09 2.39
N VAL A 61 -20.40 0.69 1.37
CA VAL A 61 -19.50 0.00 0.44
C VAL A 61 -18.06 0.22 0.88
N ASP A 62 -17.37 -0.86 1.24
CA ASP A 62 -15.94 -0.86 1.59
C ASP A 62 -15.11 -1.26 0.37
N ILE A 63 -14.32 -0.32 -0.14
CA ILE A 63 -13.33 -0.59 -1.19
C ILE A 63 -11.98 -0.78 -0.50
N THR A 64 -11.38 -1.94 -0.71
CA THR A 64 -10.07 -2.29 -0.18
C THR A 64 -9.16 -2.73 -1.33
N ASN A 65 -7.87 -2.45 -1.23
CA ASN A 65 -6.91 -2.91 -2.22
C ASN A 65 -6.88 -4.44 -2.23
N ASP A 66 -6.85 -5.04 -3.41
CA ASP A 66 -6.62 -6.48 -3.51
C ASP A 66 -5.20 -6.79 -3.03
N MET A 67 -5.09 -7.82 -2.21
CA MET A 67 -3.84 -8.22 -1.57
C MET A 67 -3.68 -9.73 -1.66
N PRO A 68 -2.44 -10.22 -1.85
CA PRO A 68 -2.13 -11.64 -1.77
C PRO A 68 -2.66 -12.28 -0.47
N TYR A 69 -2.95 -13.58 -0.51
CA TYR A 69 -3.49 -14.30 0.65
C TYR A 69 -2.62 -14.14 1.91
N GLU A 70 -1.30 -14.28 1.75
CA GLU A 70 -0.36 -14.16 2.87
C GLU A 70 -0.38 -12.76 3.51
N ASP A 71 -0.38 -11.71 2.70
CA ASP A 71 -0.47 -10.33 3.18
C ASP A 71 -1.81 -10.07 3.89
N ARG A 72 -2.91 -10.66 3.40
CA ARG A 72 -4.22 -10.59 4.09
C ARG A 72 -4.17 -11.24 5.48
N GLN A 73 -3.43 -12.35 5.65
CA GLN A 73 -3.26 -12.97 6.97
C GLN A 73 -2.47 -12.07 7.91
N VAL A 74 -1.36 -11.50 7.43
CA VAL A 74 -0.54 -10.57 8.20
C VAL A 74 -1.37 -9.37 8.65
N GLN A 75 -2.10 -8.74 7.74
CA GLN A 75 -2.99 -7.62 8.03
C GLN A 75 -4.08 -7.97 9.04
N ARG A 76 -4.62 -9.20 8.99
CA ARG A 76 -5.62 -9.66 9.95
C ARG A 76 -5.06 -9.68 11.37
N VAL A 77 -3.88 -10.28 11.57
CA VAL A 77 -3.23 -10.35 12.88
C VAL A 77 -2.88 -8.94 13.39
N LEU A 78 -2.27 -8.11 12.54
CA LEU A 78 -1.94 -6.72 12.88
C LEU A 78 -3.18 -5.93 13.34
N LYS A 79 -4.33 -6.12 12.67
CA LYS A 79 -5.61 -5.48 13.06
C LYS A 79 -6.12 -5.95 14.42
N VAL A 80 -5.93 -7.23 14.77
CA VAL A 80 -6.29 -7.77 16.09
C VAL A 80 -5.41 -7.14 17.16
N SER A 81 -4.09 -7.21 16.99
CA SER A 81 -3.14 -6.63 17.95
C SER A 81 -3.36 -5.13 18.11
N PHE A 82 -3.54 -4.38 17.00
CA PHE A 82 -3.87 -2.96 17.02
C PHE A 82 -5.12 -2.65 17.87
N ARG A 83 -6.20 -3.44 17.72
CA ARG A 83 -7.42 -3.24 18.51
C ARG A 83 -7.18 -3.50 20.00
N ASN A 84 -6.41 -4.52 20.34
CA ASN A 84 -6.08 -4.85 21.72
C ASN A 84 -5.22 -3.74 22.36
N THR A 85 -4.18 -3.28 21.66
CA THR A 85 -3.33 -2.18 22.10
C THR A 85 -4.11 -0.88 22.27
N LYS A 86 -5.08 -0.58 21.37
CA LYS A 86 -5.96 0.58 21.52
C LYS A 86 -6.88 0.49 22.74
N ARG A 87 -7.37 -0.70 23.10
CA ARG A 87 -8.16 -0.91 24.32
C ARG A 87 -7.35 -0.68 25.59
N GLN A 88 -6.05 -0.89 25.51
CA GLN A 88 -5.10 -0.62 26.60
C GLN A 88 -4.62 0.86 26.61
N ASN A 89 -5.25 1.75 25.84
CA ASN A 89 -4.93 3.18 25.74
C ASN A 89 -3.53 3.52 25.19
N HIS A 90 -2.84 2.58 24.55
CA HIS A 90 -1.58 2.85 23.87
C HIS A 90 -1.76 3.54 22.51
N GLN A 91 -0.76 4.32 22.10
CA GLN A 91 -0.74 4.94 20.78
C GLN A 91 -0.29 3.94 19.72
N ALA A 92 -1.25 3.21 19.15
CA ALA A 92 -0.98 2.29 18.05
C ALA A 92 -1.30 2.89 16.67
N ARG A 93 -0.54 2.48 15.64
CA ARG A 93 -0.77 2.72 14.19
C ARG A 93 -0.27 1.54 13.36
N ILE A 94 -0.99 1.14 12.32
CA ILE A 94 -0.50 0.14 11.34
C ILE A 94 0.19 0.89 10.19
N ARG A 95 1.41 0.48 9.84
CA ARG A 95 2.15 0.98 8.67
C ARG A 95 2.64 -0.18 7.82
N GLY A 96 1.97 -0.41 6.69
CA GLY A 96 2.21 -1.59 5.86
C GLY A 96 2.04 -2.88 6.68
N ASN A 97 3.07 -3.73 6.68
CA ASN A 97 3.10 -5.01 7.41
C ASN A 97 3.70 -4.91 8.83
N LYS A 98 3.67 -3.73 9.45
CA LYS A 98 4.16 -3.49 10.82
C LYS A 98 3.13 -2.76 11.68
N LEU A 99 3.14 -3.06 12.98
CA LEU A 99 2.38 -2.34 14.00
C LEU A 99 3.33 -1.42 14.78
N GLU A 100 3.07 -0.13 14.74
CA GLU A 100 3.72 0.87 15.57
C GLU A 100 2.95 1.00 16.89
N ILE A 101 3.59 0.84 18.04
CA ILE A 101 3.03 1.04 19.38
C ILE A 101 3.97 1.98 20.13
N ASP A 102 3.46 3.16 20.54
CA ASP A 102 4.21 4.18 21.30
C ASP A 102 5.58 4.51 20.66
N GLY A 103 5.63 4.56 19.33
CA GLY A 103 6.82 4.86 18.53
C GLY A 103 7.74 3.67 18.25
N LYS A 104 7.43 2.46 18.74
CA LYS A 104 8.19 1.23 18.45
C LYS A 104 7.49 0.38 17.41
N PHE A 105 8.23 -0.21 16.48
CA PHE A 105 7.68 -1.05 15.42
C PHE A 105 7.79 -2.53 15.77
N PHE A 106 6.68 -3.24 15.59
CA PHE A 106 6.52 -4.66 15.79
C PHE A 106 6.09 -5.32 14.47
N THR A 107 6.76 -6.42 14.13
CA THR A 107 6.42 -7.27 12.99
C THR A 107 5.50 -8.41 13.41
N LEU A 108 4.99 -9.18 12.44
CA LEU A 108 4.17 -10.37 12.74
C LEU A 108 4.90 -11.37 13.64
N GLY A 109 6.21 -11.54 13.46
CA GLY A 109 7.02 -12.43 14.30
C GLY A 109 7.04 -11.97 15.76
N ASP A 110 7.17 -10.66 15.98
CA ASP A 110 7.20 -10.09 17.32
C ASP A 110 5.84 -10.20 18.04
N LEU A 111 4.74 -10.08 17.28
CA LEU A 111 3.38 -10.09 17.81
C LEU A 111 2.88 -11.49 18.18
N ARG A 112 3.34 -12.54 17.49
CA ARG A 112 3.01 -13.93 17.87
C ARG A 112 3.52 -14.27 19.26
N ASN A 113 4.68 -13.73 19.65
CA ASN A 113 5.24 -13.90 20.99
C ASN A 113 4.47 -13.09 22.06
N LEU A 114 3.76 -12.02 21.66
CA LEU A 114 2.93 -11.19 22.54
C LEU A 114 1.55 -11.79 22.80
N GLU A 115 0.97 -12.55 21.85
CA GLU A 115 -0.32 -13.23 22.05
C GLU A 115 -0.23 -14.39 23.08
N GLU A 116 0.96 -14.98 23.25
CA GLU A 116 1.22 -16.00 24.28
C GLU A 116 1.15 -15.41 25.70
N LEU A 117 1.53 -14.13 25.87
CA LEU A 117 1.50 -13.42 27.17
C LEU A 117 0.12 -12.90 27.58
N VAL A 118 -0.85 -12.75 26.66
CA VAL A 118 -2.21 -12.26 26.98
C VAL A 118 -3.18 -13.40 27.32
N SER A 119 -2.77 -14.65 27.08
CA SER A 119 -3.61 -15.83 27.30
C SER A 119 -3.60 -16.33 28.76
N GLU A 120 -2.65 -15.90 29.60
CA GLU A 120 -2.58 -16.35 31.01
C GLU A 120 -3.51 -15.58 31.97
N ASP A 121 -3.93 -14.36 31.62
CA ASP A 121 -4.72 -13.51 32.54
C ASP A 121 -6.25 -13.56 32.34
N ASN A 122 -6.78 -14.39 31.42
CA ASN A 122 -8.22 -14.47 31.16
C ASN A 122 -8.90 -15.77 31.66
N SER A 123 -8.33 -16.41 32.68
CA SER A 123 -8.92 -17.58 33.36
C SER A 123 -9.97 -17.25 34.43
N SER A 124 -10.57 -16.04 34.42
CA SER A 124 -11.68 -15.72 35.33
C SER A 124 -12.84 -14.99 34.65
N GLY A 125 -13.88 -15.76 34.32
CA GLY A 125 -15.28 -15.39 34.53
C GLY A 125 -15.89 -14.29 33.64
N GLY A 126 -16.69 -14.70 32.65
CA GLY A 126 -17.53 -13.74 31.91
C GLY A 126 -18.50 -14.38 30.92
N SER A 127 -19.39 -15.25 31.41
CA SER A 127 -20.48 -15.86 30.64
C SER A 127 -21.40 -14.79 30.04
N ARG A 128 -21.35 -14.57 28.71
CA ARG A 128 -22.28 -13.66 28.02
C ARG A 128 -23.42 -14.45 27.38
N LYS A 129 -24.60 -14.36 28.00
CA LYS A 129 -25.88 -14.82 27.44
C LYS A 129 -26.15 -14.06 26.12
N ARG A 130 -26.33 -14.81 25.03
CA ARG A 130 -26.87 -14.32 23.76
C ARG A 130 -28.36 -14.02 23.93
N THR A 131 -28.76 -12.75 23.88
CA THR A 131 -30.16 -12.38 23.65
C THR A 131 -30.42 -12.39 22.14
N ALA A 132 -31.31 -13.28 21.69
CA ALA A 132 -31.77 -13.35 20.31
C ALA A 132 -32.63 -12.12 19.97
N LEU A 133 -32.29 -11.45 18.86
CA LEU A 133 -33.08 -10.36 18.30
C LEU A 133 -34.29 -10.97 17.58
N THR A 134 -35.48 -10.84 18.18
CA THR A 134 -36.75 -11.26 17.57
C THR A 134 -37.36 -10.10 16.78
N THR A 135 -37.25 -10.14 15.46
CA THR A 135 -38.00 -9.24 14.58
C THR A 135 -39.45 -9.71 14.50
N LYS A 136 -40.37 -9.02 15.17
CA LYS A 136 -41.82 -9.16 14.90
C LYS A 136 -42.14 -8.43 13.60
N ARG A 137 -42.59 -9.18 12.59
CA ARG A 137 -43.23 -8.63 11.39
C ARG A 137 -44.49 -7.88 11.80
N THR A 138 -44.61 -6.62 11.41
CA THR A 138 -45.87 -5.87 11.45
C THR A 138 -46.44 -5.89 10.05
N GLU A 139 -47.45 -6.74 9.84
CA GLU A 139 -48.36 -6.63 8.71
C GLU A 139 -49.42 -5.58 9.07
N GLY A 140 -49.50 -4.52 8.28
CA GLY A 140 -50.58 -3.51 8.31
C GLY A 140 -50.79 -3.05 6.87
N ASN A 141 -51.64 -3.71 6.10
CA ASN A 141 -53.10 -3.51 6.03
C ASN A 141 -53.47 -2.13 5.45
N THR A 142 -53.23 -1.95 4.16
CA THR A 142 -53.80 -0.85 3.38
C THR A 142 -55.17 -1.27 2.83
N LYS A 143 -56.22 -0.83 3.50
CA LYS A 143 -57.52 -0.54 2.88
C LYS A 143 -57.79 0.95 3.11
N ILE A 144 -57.86 1.70 2.02
CA ILE A 144 -58.94 2.61 1.57
C ILE A 144 -58.48 3.17 0.22
#